data_AF-A0A3C0A6F1-F1
#
_entry.id   AF-A0A3C0A6F1-F1
#
_cell.length_a   1.000
_cell.length_b   1.000
_cell.length_c   1.000
_cell.angle_alpha   90.00
_cell.angle_beta   90.00
_cell.angle_gamma   90.00
#
_symmetry.space_group_name_H-M   'P 1'
#
loop_
_entity.id
_entity.type
_entity.pdbx_description
1 polymer ?
#
loop_
_entity_poly.entity_id
_entity_poly.type
_entity_poly.pdbx_seq_one_letter_code
_entity_poly.pdbx_strand_id
1 'polypeptide(L)'
;TFLDIPYEGFTDMDVPEVLKQTSPFVLKTPLPNKQAISIDNSLPSCIYNMYNLDPLWKQEITANRILLLEPSCFDSYPVSQKTIDFIIDLAQQNIPNIQIYVGEFSSLQQQYGVSNTFFKEHPLNKHYKGIQDPREWMFDVQGYFPSFFGFWKKCKKQIIY
;
A
#
# COMPACT_ATOMS: atom_id res chain seq x y z
N THR A 1 41.86 6.85 -8.09
CA THR A 1 40.60 7.65 -8.01
C THR A 1 40.45 8.16 -6.58
N PHE A 2 39.50 9.02 -6.22
CA PHE A 2 39.31 9.41 -4.81
C PHE A 2 38.78 8.25 -3.92
N LEU A 3 38.41 7.12 -4.52
CA LEU A 3 38.03 5.88 -3.83
C LEU A 3 39.20 4.88 -3.76
N ASP A 4 40.35 5.21 -4.33
CA ASP A 4 41.52 4.33 -4.45
C ASP A 4 42.54 4.66 -3.34
N ILE A 5 42.06 4.54 -2.11
CA ILE A 5 42.84 4.71 -0.87
C ILE A 5 42.49 3.59 0.10
N PRO A 6 43.39 3.24 1.05
CA PRO A 6 43.07 2.31 2.12
C PRO A 6 41.84 2.75 2.90
N TYR A 7 41.08 1.80 3.44
CA TYR A 7 39.83 2.07 4.13
C TYR A 7 40.02 3.04 5.32
N GLU A 8 41.15 2.92 6.00
CA GLU A 8 41.55 3.77 7.13
C GLU A 8 41.62 5.25 6.72
N GLY A 9 41.99 5.51 5.47
CA GLY A 9 42.11 6.85 4.91
C GLY A 9 40.79 7.58 4.68
N PHE A 10 39.63 6.90 4.68
CA PHE A 10 38.33 7.56 4.54
C PHE A 10 37.94 8.40 5.76
N THR A 11 38.48 8.08 6.93
CA THR A 11 38.09 8.71 8.20
C THR A 11 38.46 10.20 8.24
N ASP A 12 39.62 10.55 7.68
CA ASP A 12 40.18 11.90 7.68
C ASP A 12 40.06 12.60 6.31
N MET A 13 39.39 11.95 5.36
CA MET A 13 39.27 12.44 3.98
C MET A 13 38.13 13.45 3.87
N ASP A 14 38.47 14.66 3.41
CA ASP A 14 37.46 15.64 3.02
C ASP A 14 36.56 15.10 1.90
N VAL A 15 35.27 15.41 1.97
CA VAL A 15 34.33 15.06 0.90
C VAL A 15 34.80 15.72 -0.40
N PRO A 16 35.09 14.95 -1.47
CA PRO A 16 35.51 15.50 -2.75
C PRO A 16 34.52 16.56 -3.25
N GLU A 17 35.02 17.68 -3.77
CA GLU A 17 34.19 18.81 -4.25
C GLU A 17 33.09 18.37 -5.23
N VAL A 18 33.41 17.41 -6.12
CA VAL A 18 32.46 16.84 -7.09
C VAL A 18 31.27 16.13 -6.43
N LEU A 19 31.41 15.69 -5.18
CA LEU A 19 30.34 15.04 -4.39
C LEU A 19 29.63 16.00 -3.43
N LYS A 20 30.15 17.22 -3.22
CA LYS A 20 29.49 18.22 -2.36
C LYS A 20 28.22 18.77 -2.97
N GLN A 21 28.15 18.83 -4.30
CA GLN A 21 26.94 19.23 -4.99
C GLN A 21 25.85 18.17 -4.78
N THR A 22 24.82 18.53 -4.03
CA THR A 22 23.63 17.72 -3.83
C THR A 22 22.40 18.47 -4.33
N SER A 23 21.32 17.74 -4.57
CA SER A 23 20.02 18.31 -4.89
C SER A 23 18.96 17.65 -4.02
N PRO A 24 17.88 18.37 -3.67
CA PRO A 24 16.80 17.78 -2.90
C PRO A 24 16.11 16.69 -3.73
N PHE A 25 16.05 15.48 -3.17
CA PHE A 25 15.35 14.36 -3.78
C PHE A 25 13.85 14.45 -3.47
N VAL A 26 13.11 15.14 -4.34
CA VAL A 26 11.66 15.34 -4.19
C VAL A 26 10.94 14.33 -5.07
N LEU A 27 10.36 13.31 -4.44
CA LEU A 27 9.49 12.35 -5.10
C LEU A 27 8.03 12.81 -5.02
N LYS A 28 7.27 12.56 -6.08
CA LYS A 28 5.83 12.83 -6.15
C LYS A 28 5.13 11.68 -6.85
N THR A 29 3.96 11.33 -6.35
CA THR A 29 3.03 10.41 -7.00
C THR A 29 1.91 11.22 -7.63
N PRO A 30 1.84 11.31 -8.96
CA PRO A 30 0.72 11.97 -9.60
C PRO A 30 -0.52 11.07 -9.44
N LEU A 31 -1.53 11.59 -8.75
CA LEU A 31 -2.83 10.92 -8.57
C LEU A 31 -3.81 11.38 -9.64
N PRO A 32 -4.80 10.55 -10.01
CA PRO A 32 -5.85 10.99 -10.92
C PRO A 32 -6.64 12.14 -10.33
N ASN A 33 -7.33 12.89 -11.20
CA ASN A 33 -8.21 13.95 -10.75
C ASN A 33 -9.31 13.40 -9.84
N LYS A 34 -9.68 14.16 -8.81
CA LYS A 34 -10.79 13.81 -7.94
C LYS A 34 -12.08 13.72 -8.77
N GLN A 35 -12.75 12.58 -8.66
CA GLN A 35 -14.05 12.34 -9.28
C GLN A 35 -15.09 12.09 -8.19
N ALA A 36 -16.35 12.45 -8.47
CA ALA A 36 -17.46 12.08 -7.59
C ALA A 36 -17.72 10.58 -7.69
N ILE A 37 -18.04 9.97 -6.55
CA ILE A 37 -18.45 8.57 -6.47
C ILE A 37 -19.91 8.48 -6.03
N SER A 38 -20.58 7.38 -6.36
CA SER A 38 -21.95 7.08 -5.94
C SER A 38 -21.93 6.02 -4.86
N ILE A 39 -22.43 6.35 -3.67
CA ILE A 39 -22.50 5.44 -2.53
C ILE A 39 -23.96 5.15 -2.20
N ASP A 40 -24.31 3.87 -2.18
CA ASP A 40 -25.56 3.40 -1.58
C ASP A 40 -25.35 3.17 -0.08
N ASN A 41 -25.84 4.09 0.74
CA ASN A 41 -25.69 4.03 2.20
C ASN A 41 -26.49 2.90 2.86
N SER A 42 -27.35 2.18 2.12
CA SER A 42 -27.98 0.96 2.62
C SER A 42 -27.06 -0.27 2.56
N LEU A 43 -25.96 -0.18 1.80
CA LEU A 43 -25.00 -1.27 1.59
C LEU A 43 -23.72 -1.05 2.41
N PRO A 44 -23.03 -2.15 2.80
CA PRO A 44 -21.67 -2.04 3.35
C PRO A 44 -20.69 -1.48 2.31
N SER A 45 -19.55 -0.98 2.79
CA SER A 45 -18.48 -0.46 1.91
C SER A 45 -17.20 -1.27 2.06
N CYS A 46 -16.65 -1.78 0.95
CA CYS A 46 -15.36 -2.46 0.90
C CYS A 46 -14.28 -1.50 0.41
N ILE A 47 -13.28 -1.24 1.26
CA ILE A 47 -12.19 -0.32 0.97
C ILE A 47 -10.98 -1.11 0.50
N TYR A 48 -10.61 -0.83 -0.73
CA TYR A 48 -9.43 -1.32 -1.39
C TYR A 48 -8.33 -0.26 -1.33
N ASN A 49 -7.08 -0.71 -1.34
CA ASN A 49 -5.91 0.15 -1.46
C ASN A 49 -4.90 -0.55 -2.39
N MET A 50 -3.76 0.08 -2.67
CA MET A 50 -2.76 -0.51 -3.57
C MET A 50 -2.15 -1.85 -3.11
N TYR A 51 -2.28 -2.20 -1.83
CA TYR A 51 -1.75 -3.43 -1.23
C TYR A 51 -2.80 -4.55 -1.16
N ASN A 52 -4.08 -4.22 -1.38
CA ASN A 52 -5.21 -5.11 -1.24
C ASN A 52 -6.18 -4.90 -2.41
N LEU A 53 -5.88 -5.54 -3.55
CA LEU A 53 -6.66 -5.53 -4.79
C LEU A 53 -7.13 -6.95 -5.16
N ASP A 54 -7.58 -7.70 -4.16
CA ASP A 54 -8.07 -9.06 -4.35
C ASP A 54 -9.50 -9.05 -4.91
N PRO A 55 -9.73 -9.52 -6.15
CA PRO A 55 -11.05 -9.52 -6.78
C PRO A 55 -12.02 -10.52 -6.15
N LEU A 56 -11.52 -11.54 -5.45
CA LEU A 56 -12.35 -12.52 -4.77
C LEU A 56 -12.76 -12.07 -3.37
N TRP A 57 -12.14 -11.01 -2.84
CA TRP A 57 -12.43 -10.53 -1.49
C TRP A 57 -13.85 -9.97 -1.39
N LYS A 58 -14.65 -10.60 -0.51
CA LYS A 58 -16.05 -10.28 -0.26
C LYS A 58 -16.90 -10.25 -1.53
N GLN A 59 -16.56 -11.07 -2.53
CA GLN A 59 -17.30 -11.11 -3.81
C GLN A 59 -18.75 -11.58 -3.64
N GLU A 60 -19.04 -12.31 -2.56
CA GLU A 60 -20.34 -12.88 -2.22
C GLU A 60 -21.36 -11.86 -1.69
N ILE A 61 -20.93 -10.65 -1.31
CA ILE A 61 -21.83 -9.59 -0.83
C ILE A 61 -21.98 -8.47 -1.87
N THR A 62 -23.18 -7.88 -1.88
CA THR A 62 -23.42 -6.61 -2.60
C THR A 62 -22.94 -5.46 -1.72
N ALA A 63 -21.97 -4.69 -2.20
CA ALA A 63 -21.30 -3.66 -1.43
C ALA A 63 -20.81 -2.51 -2.33
N ASN A 64 -20.64 -1.32 -1.74
CA ASN A 64 -19.90 -0.24 -2.38
C ASN A 64 -18.41 -0.60 -2.41
N ARG A 65 -17.83 -0.79 -3.60
CA ARG A 65 -16.40 -1.13 -3.74
C ARG A 65 -15.61 0.12 -4.11
N ILE A 66 -14.64 0.49 -3.27
CA ILE A 66 -13.94 1.77 -3.38
C ILE A 66 -12.44 1.52 -3.33
N LEU A 67 -11.73 1.84 -4.42
CA LEU A 67 -10.28 1.99 -4.40
C LEU A 67 -9.94 3.37 -3.83
N LEU A 68 -9.38 3.37 -2.63
CA LEU A 68 -9.00 4.57 -1.91
C LEU A 68 -7.54 4.92 -2.20
N LEU A 69 -7.32 6.13 -2.73
CA LEU A 69 -6.02 6.72 -2.98
C LEU A 69 -5.83 7.94 -2.07
N GLU A 70 -5.13 7.77 -0.95
CA GLU A 70 -4.90 8.83 0.05
C GLU A 70 -3.64 9.65 -0.30
N PRO A 71 -3.77 10.95 -0.61
CA PRO A 71 -2.62 11.81 -0.91
C PRO A 71 -1.55 11.78 0.18
N SER A 72 -1.94 11.83 1.46
CA SER A 72 -0.99 11.82 2.59
C SER A 72 -0.11 10.56 2.63
N CYS A 73 -0.67 9.42 2.24
CA CYS A 73 0.02 8.15 2.16
C CYS A 73 1.09 8.18 1.05
N PHE A 74 0.73 8.68 -0.14
CA PHE A 74 1.65 8.77 -1.28
C PHE A 74 2.69 9.89 -1.16
N ASP A 75 2.41 10.94 -0.37
CA ASP A 75 3.43 11.94 0.00
C ASP A 75 4.50 11.34 0.90
N SER A 76 4.12 10.40 1.78
CA SER A 76 5.04 9.68 2.69
C SER A 76 5.73 8.51 2.00
N TYR A 77 5.02 7.81 1.11
CA TYR A 77 5.45 6.59 0.42
C TYR A 77 5.22 6.71 -1.09
N PRO A 78 5.99 7.57 -1.79
CA PRO A 78 5.75 7.87 -3.18
C PRO A 78 6.03 6.66 -4.08
N VAL A 79 5.10 6.42 -5.00
CA VAL A 79 5.19 5.45 -6.08
C VAL A 79 5.18 6.13 -7.44
N SER A 80 5.63 5.41 -8.47
CA SER A 80 5.66 5.90 -9.84
C SER A 80 4.26 5.99 -10.46
N GLN A 81 4.11 6.81 -11.51
CA GLN A 81 2.87 6.86 -12.30
C GLN A 81 2.46 5.47 -12.82
N LYS A 82 3.43 4.68 -13.31
CA LYS A 82 3.18 3.32 -13.79
C LYS A 82 2.55 2.42 -12.73
N THR A 83 2.89 2.63 -11.47
CA THR A 83 2.29 1.90 -10.35
C THR A 83 0.83 2.31 -10.17
N ILE A 84 0.53 3.61 -10.22
CA ILE A 84 -0.84 4.13 -10.13
C ILE A 84 -1.72 3.64 -11.29
N ASP A 85 -1.21 3.72 -12.52
CA ASP A 85 -1.90 3.23 -13.71
C ASP A 85 -2.20 1.74 -13.57
N PHE A 86 -1.20 0.95 -13.18
CA PHE A 86 -1.34 -0.50 -13.01
C PHE A 86 -2.41 -0.87 -11.95
N ILE A 87 -2.41 -0.22 -10.78
CA ILE A 87 -3.39 -0.55 -9.74
C ILE A 87 -4.82 -0.14 -10.12
N ILE A 88 -4.96 0.96 -10.86
CA ILE A 88 -6.25 1.42 -11.37
C ILE A 88 -6.78 0.45 -12.42
N ASP A 89 -5.94 0.10 -13.40
CA ASP A 89 -6.28 -0.85 -14.46
C ASP A 89 -6.64 -2.22 -13.88
N LEU A 90 -5.82 -2.74 -12.97
CA LEU A 90 -6.06 -4.02 -12.29
C LEU A 90 -7.41 -3.99 -11.56
N ALA A 91 -7.68 -2.93 -10.81
CA ALA A 91 -8.92 -2.80 -10.06
C ALA A 91 -10.14 -2.72 -10.98
N GLN A 92 -10.12 -1.85 -11.99
CA GLN A 92 -11.23 -1.64 -12.91
C GLN A 92 -11.54 -2.90 -13.75
N GLN A 93 -10.51 -3.66 -14.15
CA GLN A 93 -10.69 -4.85 -14.96
C GLN A 93 -11.21 -6.05 -14.18
N ASN A 94 -10.88 -6.15 -12.89
CA ASN A 94 -11.10 -7.39 -12.12
C ASN A 94 -12.10 -7.24 -10.97
N ILE A 95 -12.43 -6.03 -10.53
CA ILE A 95 -13.34 -5.78 -9.40
C ILE A 95 -14.60 -5.09 -9.93
N PRO A 96 -15.72 -5.82 -10.09
CA PRO A 96 -16.95 -5.27 -10.63
C PRO A 96 -17.45 -4.05 -9.83
N ASN A 97 -17.85 -3.01 -10.55
CA ASN A 97 -18.41 -1.76 -10.00
C ASN A 97 -17.47 -1.02 -9.03
N ILE A 98 -16.16 -1.24 -9.10
CA ILE A 98 -15.22 -0.49 -8.27
C ILE A 98 -15.17 0.98 -8.68
N GLN A 99 -15.14 1.85 -7.68
CA GLN A 99 -15.05 3.30 -7.84
C GLN A 99 -13.73 3.80 -7.27
N ILE A 100 -13.11 4.78 -7.93
CA ILE A 100 -11.83 5.33 -7.50
C ILE A 100 -12.10 6.61 -6.73
N TYR A 101 -11.63 6.66 -5.47
CA TYR A 101 -11.72 7.85 -4.65
C TYR A 101 -10.32 8.36 -4.31
N VAL A 102 -10.08 9.64 -4.63
CA VAL A 102 -8.83 10.33 -4.32
C VAL A 102 -9.07 11.31 -3.18
N GLY A 103 -8.58 10.97 -1.99
CA GLY A 103 -8.79 11.72 -0.76
C GLY A 103 -8.54 10.84 0.46
N GLU A 104 -8.53 11.45 1.64
CA GLU A 104 -8.31 10.75 2.89
C GLU A 104 -9.53 9.89 3.28
N PHE A 105 -9.31 8.79 3.98
CA PHE A 105 -10.37 7.92 4.49
C PHE A 105 -11.42 8.69 5.30
N SER A 106 -10.98 9.61 6.17
CA SER A 106 -11.88 10.46 6.96
C SER A 106 -12.76 11.36 6.09
N SER A 107 -12.21 11.88 4.99
CA SER A 107 -12.94 12.70 4.02
C SER A 107 -13.97 11.87 3.25
N LEU A 108 -13.64 10.63 2.88
CA LEU A 108 -14.58 9.69 2.27
C LEU A 108 -15.80 9.46 3.18
N GLN A 109 -15.56 9.20 4.47
CA GLN A 109 -16.64 9.00 5.44
C GLN A 109 -17.49 10.25 5.60
N GLN A 110 -16.87 11.42 5.76
CA GLN A 110 -17.57 12.68 5.99
C GLN A 110 -18.39 13.11 4.76
N GLN A 111 -17.83 12.97 3.56
CA GLN A 111 -18.43 13.49 2.34
C GLN A 111 -19.57 12.60 1.83
N TYR A 112 -19.45 11.28 1.97
CA TYR A 112 -20.39 10.32 1.36
C TYR A 112 -21.21 9.54 2.39
N GLY A 113 -20.98 9.74 3.69
CA GLY A 113 -21.68 8.99 4.74
C GLY A 113 -21.25 7.53 4.83
N VAL A 114 -20.08 7.17 4.27
CA VAL A 114 -19.58 5.80 4.24
C VAL A 114 -19.45 5.25 5.66
N SER A 115 -20.26 4.23 5.93
CA SER A 115 -20.34 3.51 7.19
C SER A 115 -20.37 2.00 6.93
N ASN A 116 -20.32 1.20 8.00
CA ASN A 116 -20.24 -0.27 7.93
C ASN A 116 -19.14 -0.75 6.96
N THR A 117 -17.93 -0.24 7.20
CA THR A 117 -16.79 -0.38 6.29
C THR A 117 -16.02 -1.65 6.58
N PHE A 118 -15.62 -2.37 5.53
CA PHE A 118 -14.67 -3.47 5.57
C PHE A 118 -13.34 -3.07 4.94
N PHE A 119 -12.23 -3.51 5.52
CA PHE A 119 -10.89 -3.31 4.96
C PHE A 119 -9.96 -4.45 5.40
N LYS A 120 -8.99 -4.82 4.55
CA LYS A 120 -7.96 -5.80 4.95
C LYS A 120 -6.91 -5.14 5.86
N GLU A 121 -6.36 -5.91 6.78
CA GLU A 121 -5.27 -5.50 7.66
C GLU A 121 -4.05 -5.08 6.84
N HIS A 122 -3.55 -3.89 7.12
CA HIS A 122 -2.31 -3.39 6.56
C HIS A 122 -1.70 -2.35 7.52
N PRO A 123 -0.36 -2.27 7.66
CA PRO A 123 0.29 -1.31 8.55
C PRO A 123 -0.05 0.16 8.28
N LEU A 124 -0.47 0.49 7.05
CA LEU A 124 -0.85 1.84 6.65
C LEU A 124 -2.33 2.16 6.88
N ASN A 125 -3.17 1.18 7.22
CA ASN A 125 -4.62 1.36 7.39
C ASN A 125 -5.00 1.64 8.86
N LYS A 126 -4.08 2.06 9.73
CA LYS A 126 -4.32 2.18 11.18
C LYS A 126 -5.39 3.21 11.56
N HIS A 127 -5.59 4.21 10.72
CA HIS A 127 -6.60 5.25 10.90
C HIS A 127 -7.97 4.86 10.34
N TYR A 128 -8.07 3.74 9.60
CA TYR A 128 -9.35 3.27 9.08
C TYR A 128 -10.26 2.83 10.24
N LYS A 129 -11.57 3.04 10.06
CA LYS A 129 -12.60 2.69 11.03
C LYS A 129 -13.61 1.77 10.38
N GLY A 130 -13.88 0.63 11.01
CA GLY A 130 -14.75 -0.41 10.49
C GLY A 130 -14.32 -1.80 10.94
N ILE A 131 -14.73 -2.81 10.18
CA ILE A 131 -14.38 -4.21 10.39
C ILE A 131 -13.09 -4.50 9.60
N GLN A 132 -12.01 -4.78 10.33
CA GLN A 132 -10.74 -5.17 9.75
C GLN A 132 -10.70 -6.69 9.54
N ASP A 133 -10.62 -7.13 8.29
CA ASP A 133 -10.35 -8.52 7.98
C ASP A 133 -8.83 -8.78 8.08
N PRO A 134 -8.40 -9.91 8.67
CA PRO A 134 -6.98 -10.26 8.70
C PRO A 134 -6.44 -10.45 7.29
N ARG A 135 -5.17 -10.11 7.07
CA ARG A 135 -4.48 -10.49 5.82
C ARG A 135 -4.34 -12.01 5.75
N GLU A 136 -4.38 -12.56 4.55
CA GLU A 136 -4.08 -13.96 4.32
C GLU A 136 -2.58 -14.20 4.40
N TRP A 137 -2.20 -15.24 5.14
CA TRP A 137 -0.82 -15.68 5.25
C TRP A 137 -0.64 -16.97 4.47
N MET A 138 0.47 -17.07 3.73
CA MET A 138 0.82 -18.31 3.04
C MET A 138 1.14 -19.46 4.00
N PHE A 139 1.55 -19.14 5.24
CA PHE A 139 1.94 -20.11 6.27
C PHE A 139 1.48 -19.65 7.66
N ASP A 140 1.11 -20.60 8.52
CA ASP A 140 0.72 -20.34 9.92
C ASP A 140 1.93 -20.18 10.87
N VAL A 141 3.12 -19.97 10.33
CA VAL A 141 4.36 -19.86 11.10
C VAL A 141 4.44 -18.49 11.78
N GLN A 142 4.20 -18.47 13.09
CA GLN A 142 4.26 -17.25 13.92
C GLN A 142 5.54 -17.18 14.76
N GLY A 143 5.90 -15.97 15.19
CA GLY A 143 7.02 -15.68 16.08
C GLY A 143 8.19 -14.96 15.43
N TYR A 144 9.19 -14.60 16.23
CA TYR A 144 10.41 -13.95 15.76
C TYR A 144 11.44 -14.96 15.27
N PHE A 145 12.07 -14.68 14.12
CA PHE A 145 13.07 -15.54 13.51
C PHE A 145 14.34 -14.74 13.18
N PRO A 146 15.47 -14.99 13.87
CA PRO A 146 16.72 -14.27 13.60
C PRO A 146 17.42 -14.72 12.31
N SER A 147 16.91 -15.74 11.63
CA SER A 147 17.45 -16.27 10.38
C SER A 147 16.33 -16.64 9.42
N PHE A 148 16.43 -16.18 8.17
CA PHE A 148 15.53 -16.56 7.08
C PHE A 148 15.45 -18.09 6.91
N PHE A 149 16.59 -18.80 6.95
CA PHE A 149 16.60 -20.25 6.80
C PHE A 149 15.91 -20.97 7.96
N GLY A 150 15.98 -20.42 9.17
CA GLY A 150 15.27 -20.95 10.34
C GLY A 150 13.75 -20.81 10.18
N PHE A 151 13.28 -19.65 9.73
CA PHE A 151 11.88 -19.41 9.37
C PHE A 151 11.41 -20.32 8.23
N TRP A 152 12.16 -20.34 7.13
CA TRP A 152 11.81 -21.07 5.92
C TRP A 152 11.73 -22.58 6.15
N LYS A 153 12.61 -23.16 6.97
CA LYS A 153 12.54 -24.58 7.35
C LYS A 153 11.22 -24.94 8.04
N LYS A 154 10.60 -24.01 8.78
CA LYS A 154 9.27 -24.24 9.37
C LYS A 154 8.17 -24.13 8.32
N CYS A 155 8.21 -23.09 7.48
CA CYS A 155 7.24 -22.89 6.40
C CYS A 155 7.21 -24.08 5.43
N LYS A 156 8.38 -24.58 5.04
CA LYS A 156 8.51 -25.72 4.12
C LYS A 156 7.81 -26.99 4.61
N LYS A 157 7.63 -27.17 5.92
CA LYS A 157 6.89 -28.31 6.50
C LYS A 157 5.38 -28.25 6.25
N GLN A 158 4.85 -27.07 5.89
CA GLN A 158 3.43 -26.86 5.58
C GLN A 158 3.12 -27.00 4.08
N ILE A 159 4.14 -27.08 3.22
CA ILE A 159 3.95 -27.32 1.78
C ILE A 159 3.68 -28.80 1.57
N ILE A 160 2.48 -29.14 1.12
CA ILE A 160 2.08 -30.49 0.71
C ILE A 160 2.35 -30.62 -0.79
N TYR A 161 3.06 -31.68 -1.19
CA TYR A 161 3.33 -32.03 -2.59
C TYR A 161 2.33 -33.08 -3.09
#